data_AF-A0A847JPW0-F1
#
_entry.id   AF-A0A847JPW0-F1
#
_cell.length_a   1.000
_cell.length_b   1.000
_cell.length_c   1.000
_cell.angle_alpha   90.00
_cell.angle_beta   90.00
_cell.angle_gamma   90.00
#
_symmetry.space_group_name_H-M   'P 1'
#
loop_
_entity.id
_entity.type
_entity.pdbx_description
1 polymer ?
#
loop_
_entity_poly.entity_id
_entity_poly.type
_entity_poly.pdbx_seq_one_letter_code
_entity_poly.pdbx_strand_id
1 'polypeptide(L)'
;MKKWVLLVFALSMILKLNAQASIGITVVVAPPPGASITMDSYIWEISFANDGVTTYQNDNQGTMTIRSSNRKNFRVDFSSQNLGRLKQGTDYVAYYIKATAITGGNIGLVGTPAIVAGYVQLTSVQSMEFNKKTPKKGIQFYTGIKIDPILGEFYESGSYTDTLTITFVGL
;
A
#
# COMPACT_ATOMS: atom_id res chain seq x y z
N MET A 1 -62.95 -9.94 -1.86
CA MET A 1 -62.33 -8.69 -1.36
C MET A 1 -60.87 -9.02 -1.05
N LYS A 2 -59.86 -8.81 -1.91
CA LYS A 2 -59.48 -7.54 -2.56
C LYS A 2 -59.73 -6.40 -1.59
N LYS A 3 -58.64 -5.86 -1.01
CA LYS A 3 -58.44 -4.49 -0.48
C LYS A 3 -57.57 -4.45 0.80
N TRP A 4 -56.46 -5.19 0.85
CA TRP A 4 -55.22 -4.78 1.56
C TRP A 4 -53.97 -5.34 0.84
N VAL A 5 -53.96 -5.22 -0.48
CA VAL A 5 -52.82 -5.49 -1.37
C VAL A 5 -51.69 -4.43 -1.23
N LEU A 6 -51.69 -3.52 -0.25
CA LEU A 6 -50.93 -2.26 -0.46
C LEU A 6 -50.15 -1.65 0.70
N LEU A 7 -50.00 -2.31 1.86
CA LEU A 7 -49.22 -1.73 2.95
C LEU A 7 -48.64 -2.87 3.79
N VAL A 8 -47.71 -3.69 3.30
CA VAL A 8 -46.27 -3.42 3.21
C VAL A 8 -45.76 -4.43 2.18
N PHE A 9 -45.99 -4.12 0.91
CA PHE A 9 -45.11 -4.50 -0.21
C PHE A 9 -43.83 -3.65 -0.20
N ALA A 10 -43.63 -2.88 0.86
CA ALA A 10 -42.61 -1.88 1.05
C ALA A 10 -42.07 -2.14 2.46
N LEU A 11 -41.12 -3.00 2.66
CA LEU A 11 -39.78 -2.81 2.14
C LEU A 11 -39.05 -3.98 2.78
N SER A 12 -38.58 -4.92 1.98
CA SER A 12 -37.19 -4.85 1.56
C SER A 12 -36.29 -4.88 2.81
N MET A 13 -35.70 -5.97 3.21
CA MET A 13 -35.10 -7.03 2.43
C MET A 13 -35.02 -8.17 3.41
N ILE A 14 -35.44 -9.37 3.02
CA ILE A 14 -34.50 -10.49 2.89
C ILE A 14 -33.06 -9.95 2.73
N LEU A 15 -32.42 -9.56 3.83
CA LEU A 15 -30.97 -9.54 3.86
C LEU A 15 -30.58 -11.01 3.95
N LYS A 16 -30.66 -11.68 2.79
CA LYS A 16 -29.61 -12.61 2.42
C LYS A 16 -28.34 -11.81 2.62
N LEU A 17 -27.67 -11.98 3.76
CA LEU A 17 -26.28 -11.59 3.87
C LEU A 17 -25.54 -12.49 2.87
N ASN A 18 -25.49 -12.02 1.62
CA ASN A 18 -24.45 -12.42 0.71
C ASN A 18 -23.20 -11.75 1.29
N ALA A 19 -22.48 -12.48 2.16
CA ALA A 19 -21.14 -12.09 2.51
C ALA A 19 -20.28 -12.34 1.28
N GLN A 20 -20.18 -11.31 0.44
CA GLN A 20 -19.25 -11.28 -0.67
C GLN A 20 -17.88 -10.93 -0.10
N ALA A 21 -16.94 -11.86 -0.22
CA ALA A 21 -15.54 -11.60 0.06
C ALA A 21 -15.01 -10.60 -0.97
N SER A 22 -14.47 -9.49 -0.50
CA SER A 22 -13.69 -8.57 -1.32
C SER A 22 -12.21 -8.87 -1.15
N ILE A 23 -11.62 -9.49 -2.16
CA ILE A 23 -10.16 -9.57 -2.31
C ILE A 23 -9.75 -8.38 -3.18
N GLY A 24 -9.04 -7.43 -2.59
CA GLY A 24 -8.38 -6.36 -3.33
C GLY A 24 -7.01 -6.83 -3.82
N ILE A 25 -6.91 -7.26 -5.08
CA ILE A 25 -5.63 -7.43 -5.77
C ILE A 25 -5.77 -6.88 -7.19
N THR A 26 -4.92 -5.93 -7.55
CA THR A 26 -4.65 -5.59 -8.96
C THR A 26 -3.16 -5.85 -9.20
N VAL A 27 -2.86 -6.86 -10.03
CA VAL A 27 -1.51 -7.13 -10.54
C VAL A 27 -1.54 -6.84 -12.03
N VAL A 28 -0.72 -5.89 -12.48
CA VAL A 28 -0.56 -5.57 -13.90
C VAL A 28 0.91 -5.71 -14.34
N VAL A 29 1.08 -6.69 -15.23
CA VAL A 29 2.08 -6.94 -16.28
C VAL A 29 3.57 -7.00 -15.91
N ALA A 30 4.12 -8.17 -16.23
CA ALA A 30 5.50 -8.57 -16.08
C ALA A 30 6.48 -7.59 -16.77
N PRO A 31 7.56 -7.20 -16.08
CA PRO A 31 8.69 -6.51 -16.70
C PRO A 31 9.33 -7.36 -17.82
N PRO A 32 10.28 -6.80 -18.60
CA PRO A 32 11.03 -7.57 -19.61
C PRO A 32 11.52 -8.89 -19.00
N PRO A 33 11.53 -10.01 -19.74
CA PRO A 33 11.79 -11.35 -19.18
C PRO A 33 12.93 -11.32 -18.15
N GLY A 34 12.57 -11.61 -16.89
CA GLY A 34 13.49 -11.66 -15.74
C GLY A 34 13.55 -10.43 -14.83
N ALA A 35 12.91 -9.30 -15.17
CA ALA A 35 12.79 -8.18 -14.24
C ALA A 35 11.49 -8.36 -13.44
N SER A 36 11.49 -8.01 -12.17
CA SER A 36 10.34 -8.26 -11.28
C SER A 36 10.41 -7.39 -10.04
N ILE A 37 9.26 -6.95 -9.56
CA ILE A 37 9.07 -6.54 -8.17
C ILE A 37 8.13 -7.57 -7.56
N THR A 38 8.53 -8.17 -6.44
CA THR A 38 7.72 -9.12 -5.69
C THR A 38 7.65 -8.70 -4.24
N MET A 39 6.47 -8.84 -3.64
CA MET A 39 6.26 -8.68 -2.20
C MET A 39 6.06 -10.04 -1.55
N ASP A 40 6.42 -10.17 -0.28
CA ASP A 40 6.09 -11.32 0.56
C ASP A 40 4.60 -11.34 0.96
N SER A 41 3.96 -10.18 1.06
CA SER A 41 2.52 -10.01 1.16
C SER A 41 2.02 -8.87 0.28
N TYR A 42 0.83 -9.04 -0.30
CA TYR A 42 0.13 -8.02 -1.09
C TYR A 42 -1.07 -7.43 -0.34
N ILE A 43 -1.31 -7.88 0.89
CA ILE A 43 -2.39 -7.41 1.76
C ILE A 43 -1.82 -7.21 3.16
N TRP A 44 -2.08 -6.05 3.75
CA TRP A 44 -1.68 -5.71 5.11
C TRP A 44 -2.91 -5.32 5.92
N GLU A 45 -3.27 -6.17 6.88
CA GLU A 45 -4.27 -5.86 7.89
C GLU A 45 -3.57 -5.23 9.09
N ILE A 46 -3.83 -3.95 9.33
CA ILE A 46 -3.17 -3.16 10.36
C ILE A 46 -4.20 -2.76 11.41
N SER A 47 -4.03 -3.28 12.63
CA SER A 47 -4.74 -2.81 13.80
C SER A 47 -3.88 -1.81 14.56
N PHE A 48 -4.44 -0.64 14.87
CA PHE A 48 -3.77 0.38 15.66
C PHE A 48 -4.71 0.99 16.71
N ALA A 49 -4.12 1.61 17.74
CA ALA A 49 -4.88 2.26 18.79
C ALA A 49 -5.49 3.56 18.27
N ASN A 50 -6.82 3.70 18.39
CA ASN A 50 -7.53 4.94 18.11
C ASN A 50 -7.75 5.70 19.42
N ASP A 51 -6.66 6.17 20.03
CA ASP A 51 -6.66 6.85 21.33
C ASP A 51 -6.28 8.34 21.24
N GLY A 52 -6.04 8.86 20.03
CA GLY A 52 -5.66 10.25 19.77
C GLY A 52 -4.23 10.62 20.15
N VAL A 53 -3.39 9.66 20.57
CA VAL A 53 -2.02 9.93 21.06
C VAL A 53 -0.97 8.90 20.63
N THR A 54 -1.36 7.66 20.33
CA THR A 54 -0.42 6.58 20.02
C THR A 54 -0.15 6.53 18.51
N THR A 55 1.11 6.75 18.13
CA THR A 55 1.59 6.46 16.77
C THR A 55 1.69 4.96 16.56
N TYR A 56 1.11 4.47 15.46
CA TYR A 56 1.45 3.15 14.94
C TYR A 56 2.69 3.25 14.06
N GLN A 57 3.67 2.39 14.31
CA GLN A 57 4.85 2.27 13.46
C GLN A 57 5.28 0.81 13.39
N ASN A 58 5.40 0.30 12.16
CA ASN A 58 6.00 -0.98 11.88
C ASN A 58 7.02 -0.80 10.75
N ASP A 59 8.31 -0.92 11.08
CA ASP A 59 9.41 -0.75 10.12
C ASP A 59 9.53 -1.91 9.12
N ASN A 60 8.83 -3.02 9.37
CA ASN A 60 8.79 -4.21 8.51
C ASN A 60 7.34 -4.70 8.36
N GLN A 61 6.55 -3.95 7.61
CA GLN A 61 5.21 -4.37 7.21
C GLN A 61 5.25 -5.44 6.11
N GLY A 62 6.27 -5.40 5.26
CA GLY A 62 6.54 -6.45 4.28
C GLY A 62 7.92 -6.30 3.63
N THR A 63 8.32 -7.32 2.90
CA THR A 63 9.60 -7.42 2.21
C THR A 63 9.40 -7.31 0.70
N MET A 64 9.96 -6.25 0.12
CA MET A 64 10.03 -6.05 -1.33
C MET A 64 11.33 -6.64 -1.88
N THR A 65 11.24 -7.42 -2.95
CA THR A 65 12.40 -7.90 -3.72
C THR A 65 12.35 -7.36 -5.14
N ILE A 66 13.43 -6.74 -5.59
CA ILE A 66 13.56 -6.16 -6.94
C ILE A 66 14.61 -6.95 -7.73
N ARG A 67 14.28 -7.35 -8.95
CA ARG A 67 15.20 -7.91 -9.94
C ARG A 67 15.14 -7.06 -11.20
N SER A 68 16.30 -6.64 -11.72
CA SER A 68 16.37 -5.79 -12.91
C SER A 68 16.64 -6.55 -14.22
N SER A 69 16.75 -7.88 -14.17
CA SER A 69 17.19 -8.69 -15.32
C SER A 69 18.52 -8.20 -15.89
N ASN A 70 18.58 -7.98 -17.20
CA ASN A 70 19.70 -7.40 -17.92
C ASN A 70 19.74 -5.86 -17.87
N ARG A 71 18.76 -5.17 -17.26
CA ARG A 71 18.73 -3.70 -17.20
C ARG A 71 19.64 -3.16 -16.10
N LYS A 72 20.48 -2.18 -16.47
CA LYS A 72 21.43 -1.50 -15.59
C LYS A 72 20.83 -0.26 -14.95
N ASN A 73 20.11 0.54 -15.73
CA ASN A 73 19.43 1.74 -15.26
C ASN A 73 17.94 1.45 -15.16
N PHE A 74 17.36 1.70 -13.98
CA PHE A 74 15.94 1.53 -13.74
C PHE A 74 15.53 2.36 -12.54
N ARG A 75 14.23 2.54 -12.37
CA ARG A 75 13.61 3.23 -11.25
C ARG A 75 12.47 2.38 -10.70
N VAL A 76 12.25 2.47 -9.41
CA VAL A 76 11.09 1.91 -8.72
C VAL A 76 10.24 3.04 -8.18
N ASP A 77 9.00 3.12 -8.65
CA ASP A 77 8.06 4.19 -8.34
C ASP A 77 7.00 3.69 -7.35
N PHE A 78 6.75 4.49 -6.31
CA PHE A 78 5.74 4.27 -5.28
C PHE A 78 4.68 5.34 -5.42
N SER A 79 3.42 4.92 -5.47
CA SER A 79 2.27 5.82 -5.55
C SER A 79 1.09 5.25 -4.77
N SER A 80 0.24 6.13 -4.27
CA SER A 80 -0.97 5.77 -3.54
C SER A 80 -2.18 6.25 -4.31
N GLN A 81 -3.21 5.42 -4.38
CA GLN A 81 -4.49 5.78 -4.99
C GLN A 81 -5.14 6.99 -4.30
N ASN A 82 -5.01 7.10 -2.98
CA ASN A 82 -5.60 8.17 -2.17
C ASN A 82 -4.54 9.14 -1.60
N LEU A 83 -3.40 9.30 -2.27
CA LEU A 83 -2.35 10.26 -1.93
C LEU A 83 -1.77 10.08 -0.51
N GLY A 84 -1.52 8.84 -0.12
CA GLY A 84 -0.99 8.46 1.19
C GLY A 84 -2.04 8.56 2.30
N ARG A 85 -3.30 8.25 1.99
CA ARG A 85 -4.41 8.25 2.96
C ARG A 85 -5.23 6.97 2.83
N LEU A 86 -5.51 6.29 3.94
CA LEU A 86 -6.50 5.23 4.00
C LEU A 86 -7.89 5.89 3.99
N LYS A 87 -8.84 5.35 3.23
CA LYS A 87 -10.18 5.92 3.03
C LYS A 87 -11.28 5.02 3.59
N GLN A 88 -12.24 5.64 4.29
CA GLN A 88 -13.52 5.05 4.69
C GLN A 88 -14.62 6.07 4.38
N GLY A 89 -15.41 5.86 3.31
CA GLY A 89 -16.42 6.85 2.92
C GLY A 89 -15.79 8.22 2.61
N THR A 90 -16.11 9.23 3.41
CA THR A 90 -15.51 10.58 3.35
C THR A 90 -14.34 10.78 4.32
N ASP A 91 -14.12 9.83 5.22
CA ASP A 91 -13.12 9.90 6.27
C ASP A 91 -11.78 9.35 5.78
N TYR A 92 -10.69 9.94 6.31
CA TYR A 92 -9.34 9.62 5.88
C TYR A 92 -8.38 9.51 7.05
N VAL A 93 -7.46 8.55 6.97
CA VAL A 93 -6.32 8.38 7.89
C VAL A 93 -5.04 8.55 7.09
N ALA A 94 -4.20 9.53 7.41
CA ALA A 94 -2.91 9.68 6.75
C ALA A 94 -1.96 8.55 7.15
N TYR A 95 -1.21 8.02 6.18
CA TYR A 95 -0.15 7.05 6.45
C TYR A 95 1.11 7.40 5.68
N TYR A 96 2.24 6.96 6.23
CA TYR A 96 3.57 7.23 5.72
C TYR A 96 4.27 5.91 5.46
N ILE A 97 5.12 5.87 4.43
CA ILE A 97 5.88 4.69 4.05
C ILE A 97 7.38 4.94 4.09
N LYS A 98 8.15 3.89 4.34
CA LYS A 98 9.61 3.92 4.30
C LYS A 98 10.14 2.64 3.66
N ALA A 99 11.16 2.76 2.81
CA ALA A 99 11.89 1.64 2.24
C ALA A 99 13.25 1.50 2.94
N THR A 100 13.43 0.45 3.75
CA THR A 100 14.69 0.19 4.47
C THR A 100 15.47 -0.91 3.78
N ALA A 101 16.67 -0.60 3.28
CA ALA A 101 17.51 -1.57 2.57
C ALA A 101 17.89 -2.76 3.47
N ILE A 102 17.84 -3.98 2.91
CA ILE A 102 18.23 -5.23 3.57
C ILE A 102 19.37 -5.87 2.76
N THR A 103 19.17 -7.06 2.20
CA THR A 103 20.14 -7.78 1.37
C THR A 103 20.37 -7.06 0.06
N GLY A 104 21.56 -6.46 -0.08
CA GLY A 104 21.97 -5.81 -1.32
C GLY A 104 21.11 -4.62 -1.73
N GLY A 105 20.19 -4.12 -0.87
CA GLY A 105 19.25 -3.04 -1.19
C GLY A 105 19.95 -1.79 -1.75
N ASN A 106 21.13 -1.46 -1.24
CA ASN A 106 21.91 -0.30 -1.68
C ASN A 106 22.72 -0.54 -2.98
N ILE A 107 22.69 -1.74 -3.57
CA ILE A 107 23.45 -2.02 -4.79
C ILE A 107 22.87 -1.19 -5.94
N GLY A 108 23.64 -0.21 -6.37
CA GLY A 108 23.29 0.66 -7.50
C GLY A 108 22.29 1.76 -7.16
N LEU A 109 21.82 1.86 -5.91
CA LEU A 109 20.92 2.94 -5.49
C LEU A 109 21.60 4.29 -5.66
N VAL A 110 20.90 5.23 -6.30
CA VAL A 110 21.41 6.58 -6.58
C VAL A 110 20.94 7.53 -5.49
N GLY A 111 21.90 8.12 -4.77
CA GLY A 111 21.63 9.07 -3.69
C GLY A 111 20.87 8.45 -2.52
N THR A 112 20.15 9.30 -1.77
CA THR A 112 19.29 8.90 -0.66
C THR A 112 17.88 9.42 -0.92
N PRO A 113 17.05 8.70 -1.69
CA PRO A 113 15.70 9.13 -1.98
C PRO A 113 14.89 9.27 -0.69
N ALA A 114 13.89 10.17 -0.68
CA ALA A 114 13.16 10.53 0.54
C ALA A 114 12.52 9.32 1.25
N ILE A 115 11.96 8.39 0.47
CA ILE A 115 11.37 7.14 0.96
C ILE A 115 12.39 6.21 1.65
N VAL A 116 13.69 6.35 1.37
CA VAL A 116 14.77 5.62 2.06
C VAL A 116 15.31 6.42 3.25
N ALA A 117 15.34 7.76 3.13
CA ALA A 117 15.77 8.65 4.21
C ALA A 117 14.85 8.56 5.44
N GLY A 118 13.54 8.38 5.24
CA GLY A 118 12.57 8.34 6.32
C GLY A 118 11.16 8.00 5.87
N TYR A 119 10.22 8.13 6.80
CA TYR A 119 8.79 7.97 6.53
C TYR A 119 8.26 9.15 5.72
N VAL A 120 7.69 8.88 4.56
CA VAL A 120 7.11 9.89 3.66
C VAL A 120 5.66 9.56 3.33
N GLN A 121 4.81 10.57 3.26
CA GLN A 121 3.45 10.41 2.75
C GLN A 121 3.49 10.46 1.22
N LEU A 122 2.80 9.53 0.56
CA LEU A 122 2.72 9.48 -0.89
C LEU A 122 1.73 10.49 -1.48
N THR A 123 1.93 11.79 -1.20
CA THR A 123 1.14 12.88 -1.81
C THR A 123 1.46 13.08 -3.30
N SER A 124 2.60 12.54 -3.74
CA SER A 124 3.03 12.40 -5.13
C SER A 124 3.79 11.08 -5.29
N VAL A 125 4.17 10.74 -6.53
CA VAL A 125 5.07 9.61 -6.79
C VAL A 125 6.40 9.84 -6.05
N GLN A 126 6.86 8.81 -5.35
CA GLN A 126 8.20 8.72 -4.76
C GLN A 126 8.99 7.66 -5.50
N SER A 127 10.28 7.91 -5.73
CA SER A 127 11.07 7.05 -6.60
C SER A 127 12.40 6.65 -5.99
N MET A 128 12.85 5.43 -6.28
CA MET A 128 14.21 4.96 -6.05
C MET A 128 14.87 4.69 -7.41
N GLU A 129 15.95 5.39 -7.72
CA GLU A 129 16.71 5.19 -8.96
C GLU A 129 17.92 4.30 -8.74
N PHE A 130 18.21 3.46 -9.73
CA PHE A 130 19.30 2.49 -9.70
C PHE A 130 20.14 2.55 -10.98
N ASN A 131 21.46 2.45 -10.84
CA ASN A 131 22.43 2.52 -11.94
C ASN A 131 23.33 1.26 -12.07
N LYS A 132 22.96 0.17 -11.40
CA LYS A 132 23.60 -1.15 -11.53
C LYS A 132 22.54 -2.24 -11.67
N LYS A 133 22.92 -3.35 -12.32
CA LYS A 133 22.10 -4.56 -12.34
C LYS A 133 21.97 -5.13 -10.93
N THR A 134 20.78 -5.63 -10.61
CA THR A 134 20.58 -6.39 -9.36
C THR A 134 21.33 -7.74 -9.42
N PRO A 135 21.78 -8.29 -8.29
CA PRO A 135 22.20 -9.69 -8.23
C PRO A 135 21.09 -10.65 -8.68
N LYS A 136 21.43 -11.90 -9.04
CA LYS A 136 20.44 -12.91 -9.50
C LYS A 136 19.31 -13.16 -8.49
N LYS A 137 19.62 -13.10 -7.18
CA LYS A 137 18.62 -13.25 -6.12
C LYS A 137 17.73 -12.01 -5.95
N GLY A 138 18.10 -10.88 -6.53
CA GLY A 138 17.48 -9.58 -6.35
C GLY A 138 18.16 -8.76 -5.26
N ILE A 139 17.66 -7.54 -5.10
CA ILE A 139 17.93 -6.65 -3.96
C ILE A 139 16.66 -6.54 -3.12
N GLN A 140 16.79 -6.35 -1.81
CA GLN A 140 15.64 -6.37 -0.90
C GLN A 140 15.53 -5.13 -0.03
N PHE A 141 14.29 -4.74 0.24
CA PHE A 141 13.91 -3.64 1.13
C PHE A 141 12.75 -4.07 2.02
N TYR A 142 12.78 -3.68 3.29
CA TYR A 142 11.57 -3.67 4.11
C TYR A 142 10.74 -2.47 3.71
N THR A 143 9.44 -2.66 3.61
CA THR A 143 8.45 -1.59 3.52
C THR A 143 7.90 -1.38 4.92
N GLY A 144 8.19 -0.23 5.52
CA GLY A 144 7.63 0.18 6.79
C GLY A 144 6.39 1.05 6.59
N ILE A 145 5.45 0.97 7.53
CA ILE A 145 4.25 1.81 7.60
C ILE A 145 4.24 2.56 8.94
N LYS A 146 3.89 3.84 8.88
CA LYS A 146 3.63 4.68 10.06
C LYS A 146 2.30 5.40 9.90
N ILE A 147 1.52 5.45 10.97
CA ILE A 147 0.27 6.22 11.07
C ILE A 147 0.38 7.06 12.33
N ASP A 148 0.33 8.37 12.16
CA ASP A 148 0.34 9.31 13.28
C ASP A 148 -1.10 9.53 13.80
N PRO A 149 -1.29 9.77 15.09
CA PRO A 149 -2.58 10.16 15.63
C PRO A 149 -2.95 11.59 15.19
N ILE A 150 -4.24 11.90 15.22
CA ILE A 150 -4.70 13.30 15.22
C ILE A 150 -4.74 13.75 16.67
N LEU A 151 -3.98 14.79 17.00
CA LEU A 151 -3.84 15.25 18.37
C LEU A 151 -5.19 15.70 18.94
N GLY A 152 -5.68 14.99 19.95
CA GLY A 152 -6.92 15.34 20.65
C GLY A 152 -8.21 14.93 19.93
N GLU A 153 -8.11 14.18 18.83
CA GLU A 153 -9.26 13.68 18.07
C GLU A 153 -9.20 12.16 17.92
N PHE A 154 -10.34 11.56 17.64
CA PHE A 154 -10.46 10.14 17.30
C PHE A 154 -10.79 10.02 15.81
N TYR A 155 -10.27 8.98 15.17
CA TYR A 155 -10.77 8.55 13.87
C TYR A 155 -12.16 7.92 14.02
N GLU A 156 -12.98 8.01 12.98
CA GLU A 156 -14.20 7.21 12.91
C GLU A 156 -13.85 5.72 12.97
N SER A 157 -14.64 4.94 13.70
CA SER A 157 -14.39 3.52 13.84
C SER A 157 -14.73 2.78 12.54
N GLY A 158 -13.87 1.85 12.13
CA GLY A 158 -14.12 1.02 10.95
C GLY A 158 -12.86 0.67 10.18
N SER A 159 -13.06 0.13 8.98
CA SER A 159 -11.99 -0.27 8.09
C SER A 159 -11.72 0.80 7.05
N TYR A 160 -10.48 1.30 7.05
CA TYR A 160 -9.97 2.22 6.05
C TYR A 160 -9.07 1.45 5.08
N THR A 161 -9.12 1.81 3.79
CA THR A 161 -8.35 1.11 2.75
C THR A 161 -7.65 2.09 1.81
N ASP A 162 -6.52 1.67 1.28
CA ASP A 162 -5.83 2.34 0.17
C ASP A 162 -5.10 1.32 -0.69
N THR A 163 -4.77 1.69 -1.92
CA THR A 163 -3.95 0.89 -2.83
C THR A 163 -2.59 1.54 -3.02
N LEU A 164 -1.54 0.91 -2.50
CA LEU A 164 -0.14 1.23 -2.79
C LEU A 164 0.27 0.54 -4.10
N THR A 165 0.66 1.32 -5.10
CA THR A 165 1.18 0.82 -6.38
C THR A 165 2.69 1.01 -6.43
N ILE A 166 3.41 -0.09 -6.63
CA ILE A 166 4.87 -0.11 -6.80
C ILE A 166 5.19 -0.57 -8.22
N THR A 167 5.86 0.27 -9.00
CA THR A 167 6.10 0.04 -10.43
C THR A 167 7.59 -0.03 -10.74
N PHE A 168 7.98 -0.98 -11.58
CA PHE A 168 9.31 -1.02 -12.17
C PHE A 168 9.32 -0.23 -13.48
N VAL A 169 10.19 0.76 -13.59
CA VAL A 169 10.39 1.56 -14.79
C VAL A 169 11.83 1.38 -15.26
N GLY A 170 12.03 0.88 -16.47
CA GLY A 170 13.37 0.85 -17.06
C GLY A 170 13.72 2.22 -17.67
N LEU A 171 14.96 2.67 -17.45
CA LEU A 171 15.49 3.96 -17.93
C LEU A 171 16.42 3.77 -19.13
#